data_AF-A0A4S8PYE9-F1
#
_entry.id   AF-A0A4S8PYE9-F1
#
_cell.length_a   1.000
_cell.length_b   1.000
_cell.length_c   1.000
_cell.angle_alpha   90.00
_cell.angle_beta   90.00
_cell.angle_gamma   90.00
#
_symmetry.space_group_name_H-M   'P 1'
#
loop_
_entity.id
_entity.type
_entity.pdbx_description
1 polymer ?
#
loop_
_entity_poly.entity_id
_entity_poly.type
_entity_poly.pdbx_seq_one_letter_code
_entity_poly.pdbx_strand_id
1 'polypeptide(L)'
;MSALEPEDFAATVRHWLEVSGFSRKKLAKEANFSSGYVSKVASGAERGSLDFAARADTAMATGGALERAWQAHHGQGAKPSAEPIVSAPGGLIVDQDIAELHYGHGQYRLTQRRRIVNTGSEPITRYLIRIAVDKFPGEPERSNAHYREHPLRWEDLNLEAWCGSGRTEPITWTVQHDRDSFKEVWLSFRGAQGRRLPIYPGEAGWIEYTYTVPEGQWGNWFRRAVRLPTNHLGVRLDMPADRAPEVWGTHTSLAGDDLPLPSPIEVERIGDRLTYSWSCENPPLHARYTMQWRWSAGAYDEPMQTPSQVMADLGIVQDPDAVLRRTARRFNLPAEAEQVRDVVARLEAAAEQITKVHDFTGKGRGLAAPQIGVDAAAAVVYTPGAVAPLVLLNPVVVETSAETDMQYEGCLSFFDTRSRIPRPLVAHIEHTGLDGTRRITVFDQGIARLVLHEVDHLHGVLCKDRLPEGEEPTPIEEYRGTGSAWQYK
;
A
#
# COMPACT_ATOMS: atom_id res chain seq x y z
N MET A 1 -2.53 7.78 -69.55
CA MET A 1 -2.11 7.55 -68.16
C MET A 1 -1.98 8.90 -67.49
N SER A 2 -3.00 9.34 -66.75
CA SER A 2 -2.90 10.57 -65.96
C SER A 2 -2.29 10.20 -64.61
N ALA A 3 -1.27 10.93 -64.16
CA ALA A 3 -0.89 10.88 -62.76
C ALA A 3 -2.04 11.48 -61.94
N LEU A 4 -2.38 10.83 -60.83
CA LEU A 4 -3.35 11.34 -59.86
C LEU A 4 -2.61 12.27 -58.89
N GLU A 5 -3.18 13.46 -58.67
CA GLU A 5 -2.82 14.32 -57.54
C GLU A 5 -3.01 13.54 -56.22
N PRO A 6 -2.22 13.82 -55.16
CA PRO A 6 -2.37 13.15 -53.88
C PRO A 6 -3.77 13.41 -53.29
N GLU A 7 -4.53 12.34 -53.05
CA GLU A 7 -5.91 12.43 -52.57
C GLU A 7 -6.00 13.06 -51.17
N ASP A 8 -6.91 14.03 -51.02
CA ASP A 8 -7.34 14.56 -49.73
C ASP A 8 -7.89 13.41 -48.86
N PHE A 9 -7.36 13.26 -47.64
CA PHE A 9 -7.80 12.24 -46.69
C PHE A 9 -9.32 12.24 -46.46
N ALA A 10 -9.97 13.41 -46.48
CA ALA A 10 -11.43 13.51 -46.35
C ALA A 10 -12.19 13.02 -47.60
N ALA A 11 -11.56 13.04 -48.78
CA ALA A 11 -12.07 12.39 -49.98
C ALA A 11 -11.93 10.86 -49.88
N THR A 12 -10.77 10.35 -49.45
CA THR A 12 -10.54 8.91 -49.26
C THR A 12 -11.49 8.30 -48.21
N VAL A 13 -11.75 9.01 -47.10
CA VAL A 13 -12.76 8.61 -46.09
C VAL A 13 -14.17 8.56 -46.68
N ARG A 14 -14.56 9.54 -47.52
CA ARG A 14 -15.87 9.52 -48.21
C ARG A 14 -15.98 8.36 -49.19
N HIS A 15 -14.93 8.10 -49.97
CA HIS A 15 -14.88 7.00 -50.91
C HIS A 15 -15.10 5.64 -50.22
N TRP A 16 -14.42 5.36 -49.11
CA TRP A 16 -14.60 4.11 -48.37
C TRP A 16 -15.93 4.01 -47.61
N LEU A 17 -16.51 5.12 -47.16
CA LEU A 17 -17.89 5.11 -46.63
C LEU A 17 -18.90 4.65 -47.70
N GLU A 18 -18.72 5.08 -48.95
CA GLU A 18 -19.56 4.68 -50.09
C GLU A 18 -19.29 3.23 -50.50
N VAL A 19 -18.03 2.86 -50.75
CA VAL A 19 -17.63 1.51 -51.18
C VAL A 19 -18.01 0.43 -50.17
N SER A 20 -17.78 0.66 -48.87
CA SER A 20 -18.12 -0.31 -47.82
C SER A 20 -19.59 -0.22 -47.36
N GLY A 21 -20.39 0.69 -47.91
CA GLY A 21 -21.80 0.91 -47.53
C GLY A 21 -21.99 1.38 -46.08
N PHE A 22 -20.98 2.03 -45.49
CA PHE A 22 -21.02 2.52 -44.12
C PHE A 22 -21.68 3.90 -44.05
N SER A 23 -22.67 4.04 -43.16
CA SER A 23 -23.10 5.39 -42.75
C SER A 23 -22.07 6.00 -41.80
N ARG A 24 -21.92 7.34 -41.80
CA ARG A 24 -21.04 8.07 -40.87
C ARG A 24 -21.33 7.71 -39.40
N LYS A 25 -22.59 7.45 -39.06
CA LYS A 25 -23.02 7.02 -37.71
C LYS A 25 -22.59 5.59 -37.39
N LYS A 26 -22.60 4.68 -38.38
CA LYS A 26 -22.07 3.32 -38.24
C LYS A 26 -20.55 3.35 -38.06
N LEU A 27 -19.83 4.08 -38.91
CA LEU A 27 -18.36 4.24 -38.77
C LEU A 27 -17.99 4.84 -37.41
N ALA A 28 -18.70 5.88 -36.96
CA ALA A 28 -18.52 6.45 -35.62
C ALA A 28 -18.68 5.40 -34.51
N LYS A 29 -19.69 4.53 -34.60
CA LYS A 29 -19.88 3.46 -33.60
C LYS A 29 -18.76 2.42 -33.66
N GLU A 30 -18.47 1.85 -34.83
CA GLU A 30 -17.52 0.73 -34.96
C GLU A 30 -16.06 1.17 -34.74
N ALA A 31 -15.69 2.39 -35.15
CA ALA A 31 -14.38 2.98 -34.86
C ALA A 31 -14.32 3.68 -33.48
N ASN A 32 -15.40 3.70 -32.69
CA ASN A 32 -15.52 4.39 -31.39
C ASN A 32 -15.12 5.89 -31.42
N PHE A 33 -15.71 6.66 -32.33
CA PHE A 33 -15.62 8.11 -32.41
C PHE A 33 -17.01 8.74 -32.31
N SER A 34 -17.09 10.05 -32.07
CA SER A 34 -18.38 10.75 -32.14
C SER A 34 -18.87 10.87 -33.59
N SER A 35 -20.19 10.81 -33.82
CA SER A 35 -20.79 11.02 -35.14
C SER A 35 -20.51 12.42 -35.69
N GLY A 36 -20.33 13.41 -34.81
CA GLY A 36 -19.89 14.76 -35.16
C GLY A 36 -18.46 14.78 -35.71
N TYR A 37 -17.52 14.13 -35.02
CA TYR A 37 -16.12 14.00 -35.47
C TYR A 37 -16.04 13.32 -36.83
N VAL A 38 -16.64 12.13 -37.00
CA VAL A 38 -16.64 11.42 -38.28
C VAL A 38 -17.29 12.25 -39.40
N SER A 39 -18.29 13.08 -39.08
CA SER A 39 -18.90 13.99 -40.07
C SER A 39 -17.99 15.15 -40.46
N LYS A 40 -17.24 15.74 -39.52
CA LYS A 40 -16.26 16.79 -39.81
C LYS A 40 -15.08 16.25 -40.62
N VAL A 41 -14.58 15.07 -40.27
CA VAL A 41 -13.50 14.40 -41.01
C VAL A 41 -13.94 14.06 -42.43
N ALA A 42 -15.11 13.43 -42.60
CA ALA A 42 -15.67 13.15 -43.92
C ALA A 42 -16.09 14.41 -44.72
N SER A 43 -16.09 15.61 -44.11
CA SER A 43 -16.34 16.87 -44.82
C SER A 43 -15.08 17.73 -45.03
N GLY A 44 -13.90 17.27 -44.61
CA GLY A 44 -12.65 18.04 -44.66
C GLY A 44 -12.57 19.19 -43.65
N ALA A 45 -13.59 19.36 -42.80
CA ALA A 45 -13.63 20.39 -41.75
C ALA A 45 -12.73 20.03 -40.55
N GLU A 46 -12.31 18.77 -40.45
CA GLU A 46 -11.36 18.27 -39.45
C GLU A 46 -10.42 17.27 -40.13
N ARG A 47 -9.12 17.32 -39.82
CA ARG A 47 -8.12 16.51 -40.53
C ARG A 47 -8.14 15.02 -40.19
N GLY A 48 -8.83 14.63 -39.13
CA GLY A 48 -8.79 13.26 -38.58
C GLY A 48 -7.43 12.89 -37.97
N SER A 49 -7.40 11.85 -37.15
CA SER A 49 -6.18 11.32 -36.51
C SER A 49 -5.73 9.99 -37.15
N LEU A 50 -4.47 9.61 -36.91
CA LEU A 50 -3.95 8.30 -37.33
C LEU A 50 -4.73 7.15 -36.67
N ASP A 51 -5.13 7.32 -35.41
CA ASP A 51 -6.03 6.38 -34.71
C ASP A 51 -7.38 6.26 -35.42
N PHE A 52 -7.99 7.37 -35.85
CA PHE A 52 -9.20 7.33 -36.66
C PHE A 52 -8.96 6.62 -37.99
N ALA A 53 -7.85 6.88 -38.67
CA ALA A 53 -7.51 6.23 -39.93
C ALA A 53 -7.37 4.71 -39.77
N ALA A 54 -6.58 4.24 -38.81
CA ALA A 54 -6.35 2.81 -38.52
C ALA A 54 -7.63 2.07 -38.09
N ARG A 55 -8.47 2.73 -37.28
CA ARG A 55 -9.70 2.13 -36.75
C ARG A 55 -10.84 2.20 -37.76
N ALA A 56 -10.85 3.19 -38.64
CA ALA A 56 -11.71 3.21 -39.81
C ALA A 56 -11.30 2.17 -40.85
N ASP A 57 -9.99 1.97 -41.06
CA ASP A 57 -9.46 0.92 -41.93
C ASP A 57 -9.83 -0.48 -41.44
N THR A 58 -9.73 -0.70 -40.13
CA THR A 58 -10.19 -1.93 -39.47
C THR A 58 -11.71 -2.11 -39.59
N ALA A 59 -12.49 -1.06 -39.30
CA ALA A 59 -13.96 -1.13 -39.31
C ALA A 59 -14.56 -1.32 -40.72
N MET A 60 -13.91 -0.80 -41.76
CA MET A 60 -14.39 -0.87 -43.15
C MET A 60 -13.60 -1.85 -44.04
N ALA A 61 -12.64 -2.59 -43.46
CA ALA A 61 -11.80 -3.62 -44.11
C ALA A 61 -11.05 -3.14 -45.37
N THR A 62 -10.48 -1.94 -45.31
CA THR A 62 -9.91 -1.21 -46.47
C THR A 62 -8.49 -1.64 -46.88
N GLY A 63 -7.83 -2.49 -46.07
CA GLY A 63 -6.42 -2.88 -46.29
C GLY A 63 -5.39 -1.77 -46.02
N GLY A 64 -5.62 -0.91 -45.01
CA GLY A 64 -4.67 0.16 -44.61
C GLY A 64 -4.69 1.39 -45.52
N ALA A 65 -5.77 1.57 -46.30
CA ALA A 65 -5.85 2.64 -47.31
C ALA A 65 -6.01 4.03 -46.69
N LEU A 66 -6.78 4.18 -45.61
CA LEU A 66 -6.96 5.44 -44.91
C LEU A 66 -5.72 5.80 -44.10
N GLU A 67 -5.02 4.84 -43.47
CA GLU A 67 -3.74 5.08 -42.82
C GLU A 67 -2.70 5.62 -43.80
N ARG A 68 -2.58 5.01 -44.99
CA ARG A 68 -1.66 5.50 -46.03
C ARG A 68 -2.05 6.88 -46.54
N ALA A 69 -3.35 7.14 -46.77
CA ALA A 69 -3.83 8.46 -47.18
C ALA A 69 -3.58 9.53 -46.09
N TRP A 70 -3.80 9.18 -44.81
CA TRP A 70 -3.52 10.05 -43.66
C TRP A 70 -2.04 10.38 -43.57
N GLN A 71 -1.17 9.37 -43.66
CA GLN A 71 0.29 9.56 -43.61
C GLN A 71 0.81 10.40 -44.79
N ALA A 72 0.29 10.17 -46.00
CA ALA A 72 0.65 10.94 -47.19
C ALA A 72 0.21 12.41 -47.09
N HIS A 73 -0.98 12.67 -46.53
CA HIS A 73 -1.56 14.01 -46.44
C HIS A 73 -1.06 14.82 -45.23
N HIS A 74 -0.73 14.17 -44.11
CA HIS A 74 -0.35 14.84 -42.86
C HIS A 74 1.16 14.93 -42.63
N GLY A 75 1.96 14.32 -43.51
CA GLY A 75 3.42 14.49 -43.56
C GLY A 75 3.91 15.88 -44.01
N GLN A 76 3.00 16.79 -44.38
CA GLN A 76 3.31 18.19 -44.73
C GLN A 76 2.51 19.16 -43.85
N GLY A 77 3.21 20.13 -43.24
CA GLY A 77 2.73 20.77 -42.02
C GLY A 77 1.84 22.02 -42.18
N ALA A 78 0.98 22.25 -41.19
CA ALA A 78 0.53 23.58 -40.73
C ALA A 78 -0.33 23.47 -39.45
N LYS A 79 -0.13 24.39 -38.47
CA LYS A 79 -0.94 24.53 -37.24
C LYS A 79 -2.27 25.28 -37.49
N PRO A 80 -3.29 25.10 -36.64
CA PRO A 80 -4.13 26.25 -36.23
C PRO A 80 -4.50 26.34 -34.73
N SER A 81 -4.57 27.61 -34.28
CA SER A 81 -5.36 28.28 -33.20
C SER A 81 -5.83 27.60 -31.89
N ALA A 82 -5.68 28.38 -30.81
CA ALA A 82 -6.38 28.26 -29.51
C ALA A 82 -7.91 28.54 -29.61
N GLU A 83 -8.81 28.34 -28.63
CA GLU A 83 -8.69 28.28 -27.14
C GLU A 83 -9.80 27.33 -26.53
N PRO A 84 -10.20 27.30 -25.23
CA PRO A 84 -10.15 26.07 -24.39
C PRO A 84 -11.51 25.48 -23.90
N ILE A 85 -11.49 24.26 -23.31
CA ILE A 85 -12.39 23.74 -22.22
C ILE A 85 -11.83 22.41 -21.64
N VAL A 86 -12.39 21.89 -20.52
CA VAL A 86 -11.75 21.05 -19.46
C VAL A 86 -12.74 19.93 -19.03
N SER A 87 -12.42 18.66 -18.65
CA SER A 87 -11.16 17.87 -18.45
C SER A 87 -11.39 16.34 -18.36
N ALA A 88 -10.33 15.55 -18.65
CA ALA A 88 -9.97 14.22 -18.08
C ALA A 88 -10.88 12.98 -18.37
N PRO A 89 -10.38 11.72 -18.24
CA PRO A 89 -9.00 11.24 -18.13
C PRO A 89 -8.63 10.19 -19.23
N GLY A 90 -9.05 10.41 -20.48
CA GLY A 90 -8.66 9.55 -21.61
C GLY A 90 -7.50 10.17 -22.39
N GLY A 91 -6.28 9.62 -22.27
CA GLY A 91 -5.13 10.09 -23.04
C GLY A 91 -3.87 10.48 -22.25
N LEU A 92 -3.65 9.93 -21.05
CA LEU A 92 -2.45 10.21 -20.28
C LEU A 92 -1.87 8.97 -19.61
N ILE A 93 -0.60 8.69 -19.93
CA ILE A 93 0.19 7.61 -19.32
C ILE A 93 1.40 8.23 -18.63
N VAL A 94 1.75 7.73 -17.44
CA VAL A 94 3.00 8.06 -16.75
C VAL A 94 4.00 6.95 -17.03
N ASP A 95 4.86 7.15 -18.02
CA ASP A 95 5.84 6.14 -18.42
C ASP A 95 6.87 5.88 -17.31
N GLN A 96 7.33 6.93 -16.63
CA GLN A 96 8.18 6.80 -15.45
C GLN A 96 7.67 7.72 -14.34
N ASP A 97 7.52 7.19 -13.14
CA ASP A 97 7.10 7.92 -11.95
C ASP A 97 8.13 7.72 -10.82
N ILE A 98 9.08 8.65 -10.70
CA ILE A 98 10.22 8.54 -9.77
C ILE A 98 10.08 9.60 -8.68
N ALA A 99 9.94 9.16 -7.43
CA ALA A 99 9.89 10.04 -6.27
C ALA A 99 11.07 9.79 -5.34
N GLU A 100 11.72 10.87 -4.91
CA GLU A 100 12.85 10.86 -4.00
C GLU A 100 12.56 11.75 -2.79
N LEU A 101 12.64 11.20 -1.58
CA LEU A 101 12.48 11.93 -0.33
C LEU A 101 13.82 12.01 0.39
N HIS A 102 14.40 13.21 0.45
CA HIS A 102 15.64 13.48 1.17
C HIS A 102 15.31 14.03 2.56
N TYR A 103 15.89 13.47 3.62
CA TYR A 103 15.83 14.04 4.97
C TYR A 103 17.17 14.67 5.38
N GLY A 104 17.10 15.88 5.93
CA GLY A 104 18.25 16.61 6.46
C GLY A 104 17.83 17.85 7.24
N HIS A 105 18.59 18.22 8.28
CA HIS A 105 18.38 19.44 9.08
C HIS A 105 16.94 19.64 9.61
N GLY A 106 16.25 18.57 10.02
CA GLY A 106 14.88 18.65 10.54
C GLY A 106 13.80 18.92 9.46
N GLN A 107 14.14 18.71 8.18
CA GLN A 107 13.23 18.89 7.06
C GLN A 107 13.28 17.70 6.10
N TYR A 108 12.13 17.43 5.47
CA TYR A 108 12.01 16.57 4.32
C TYR A 108 11.97 17.40 3.05
N ARG A 109 12.75 17.05 2.04
CA ARG A 109 12.66 17.60 0.67
C ARG A 109 12.23 16.49 -0.27
N LEU A 110 11.03 16.58 -0.82
CA LEU A 110 10.61 15.70 -1.91
C LEU A 110 11.10 16.26 -3.25
N THR A 111 11.66 15.39 -4.09
CA THR A 111 11.81 15.58 -5.54
C THR A 111 10.93 14.56 -6.25
N GLN A 112 9.97 15.00 -7.04
CA GLN A 112 9.14 14.13 -7.89
C GLN A 112 9.45 14.40 -9.35
N ARG A 113 9.82 13.35 -10.08
CA ARG A 113 10.06 13.36 -11.53
C ARG A 113 9.05 12.44 -12.19
N ARG A 114 8.40 12.89 -13.27
CA ARG A 114 7.50 12.05 -14.07
C ARG A 114 7.72 12.23 -15.56
N ARG A 115 7.89 11.13 -16.29
CA ARG A 115 7.81 11.12 -17.76
C ARG A 115 6.36 10.88 -18.14
N ILE A 116 5.74 11.88 -18.74
CA ILE A 116 4.32 11.93 -19.06
C ILE A 116 4.15 11.81 -20.57
N VAL A 117 3.36 10.83 -21.02
CA VAL A 117 3.07 10.57 -22.43
C VAL A 117 1.63 10.97 -22.74
N ASN A 118 1.45 11.89 -23.68
CA ASN A 118 0.13 12.32 -24.13
C ASN A 118 -0.40 11.33 -25.19
N THR A 119 -1.31 10.46 -24.79
CA THR A 119 -2.02 9.54 -25.69
C THR A 119 -3.42 10.05 -26.08
N GLY A 120 -3.75 11.30 -25.71
CA GLY A 120 -5.01 11.96 -26.05
C GLY A 120 -4.96 12.73 -27.36
N SER A 121 -6.08 13.34 -27.74
CA SER A 121 -6.19 14.16 -28.96
C SER A 121 -5.82 15.63 -28.77
N GLU A 122 -5.66 16.10 -27.52
CA GLU A 122 -5.45 17.51 -27.18
C GLU A 122 -4.10 17.75 -26.51
N PRO A 123 -3.46 18.93 -26.71
CA PRO A 123 -2.18 19.24 -26.06
C PRO A 123 -2.33 19.44 -24.54
N ILE A 124 -1.44 18.81 -23.76
CA ILE A 124 -1.43 18.95 -22.31
C ILE A 124 -0.66 20.22 -21.95
N THR A 125 -1.36 21.17 -21.32
CA THR A 125 -0.85 22.51 -21.01
C THR A 125 -0.65 22.76 -19.51
N ARG A 126 -1.12 21.84 -18.67
CA ARG A 126 -0.95 21.86 -17.21
C ARG A 126 -1.12 20.46 -16.61
N TYR A 127 -0.53 20.24 -15.44
CA TYR A 127 -0.64 18.99 -14.69
C TYR A 127 -0.99 19.26 -13.23
N LEU A 128 -1.96 18.53 -12.68
CA LEU A 128 -2.39 18.68 -11.29
C LEU A 128 -1.52 17.85 -10.36
N ILE A 129 -0.86 18.51 -9.41
CA ILE A 129 -0.16 17.86 -8.30
C ILE A 129 -0.93 18.09 -7.00
N ARG A 130 -0.78 17.14 -6.07
CA ARG A 130 -1.27 17.25 -4.70
C ARG A 130 -0.08 17.08 -3.76
N ILE A 131 0.13 18.07 -2.90
CA ILE A 131 1.06 18.03 -1.78
C ILE A 131 0.19 17.71 -0.56
N ALA A 132 0.27 16.48 -0.07
CA ALA A 132 -0.47 16.04 1.10
C ALA A 132 0.49 15.29 2.01
N VAL A 133 0.58 15.74 3.25
CA VAL A 133 1.39 15.15 4.30
C VAL A 133 0.48 14.77 5.47
N ASP A 134 0.94 13.84 6.28
CA ASP A 134 0.27 13.45 7.51
C ASP A 134 1.34 13.24 8.59
N LYS A 135 1.15 13.82 9.77
CA LYS A 135 2.04 13.62 10.91
C LYS A 135 1.72 12.33 11.67
N PHE A 136 0.44 11.94 11.70
CA PHE A 136 -0.08 10.81 12.48
C PHE A 136 -0.92 9.89 11.58
N PRO A 137 -0.31 9.21 10.59
CA PRO A 137 -1.02 8.37 9.64
C PRO A 137 -1.77 7.24 10.37
N GLY A 138 -3.10 7.26 10.26
CA GLY A 138 -3.99 6.32 10.97
C GLY A 138 -4.77 6.93 12.14
N GLU A 139 -4.46 8.18 12.55
CA GLU A 139 -5.16 8.92 13.60
C GLU A 139 -5.83 10.20 13.07
N PRO A 140 -6.92 10.11 12.26
CA PRO A 140 -7.45 11.27 11.54
C PRO A 140 -7.81 12.47 12.43
N GLU A 141 -8.33 12.22 13.65
CA GLU A 141 -8.69 13.28 14.59
C GLU A 141 -7.46 14.04 15.10
N ARG A 142 -6.38 13.31 15.42
CA ARG A 142 -5.10 13.87 15.88
C ARG A 142 -4.42 14.67 14.77
N SER A 143 -4.38 14.15 13.54
CA SER A 143 -3.88 14.89 12.38
C SER A 143 -4.72 16.14 12.08
N ASN A 144 -6.05 16.04 12.16
CA ASN A 144 -6.93 17.19 11.98
C ASN A 144 -6.80 18.24 13.10
N ALA A 145 -6.47 17.86 14.33
CA ALA A 145 -6.10 18.80 15.39
C ALA A 145 -4.75 19.47 15.08
N HIS A 146 -3.72 18.66 14.81
CA HIS A 146 -2.37 19.14 14.51
C HIS A 146 -2.34 20.17 13.38
N TYR A 147 -2.96 19.90 12.22
CA TYR A 147 -2.96 20.85 11.11
C TYR A 147 -3.83 22.09 11.33
N ARG A 148 -4.82 22.06 12.24
CA ARG A 148 -5.55 23.29 12.63
C ARG A 148 -4.69 24.24 13.46
N GLU A 149 -3.81 23.70 14.29
CA GLU A 149 -2.89 24.46 15.14
C GLU A 149 -1.61 24.85 14.38
N HIS A 150 -1.16 23.97 13.49
CA HIS A 150 0.04 24.10 12.68
C HIS A 150 -0.30 23.87 11.19
N PRO A 151 -0.98 24.81 10.51
CA PRO A 151 -1.33 24.65 9.11
C PRO A 151 -0.08 24.61 8.23
N LEU A 152 -0.06 23.72 7.23
CA LEU A 152 1.00 23.64 6.23
C LEU A 152 1.05 24.95 5.43
N ARG A 153 2.14 25.71 5.46
CA ARG A 153 2.21 27.03 4.83
C ARG A 153 2.97 27.00 3.50
N TRP A 154 2.64 27.92 2.60
CA TRP A 154 3.36 28.06 1.33
C TRP A 154 4.82 28.48 1.49
N GLU A 155 5.12 29.26 2.53
CA GLU A 155 6.48 29.68 2.91
C GLU A 155 7.37 28.48 3.29
N ASP A 156 6.80 27.46 3.96
CA ASP A 156 7.53 26.23 4.32
C ASP A 156 7.78 25.31 3.11
N LEU A 157 6.87 25.37 2.11
CA LEU A 157 6.85 24.42 1.00
C LEU A 157 7.94 24.66 -0.05
N ASN A 158 8.41 25.90 -0.25
CA ASN A 158 9.36 26.28 -1.30
C ASN A 158 9.16 25.50 -2.63
N LEU A 159 7.93 25.54 -3.16
CA LEU A 159 7.52 24.74 -4.31
C LEU A 159 8.13 25.28 -5.61
N GLU A 160 9.06 24.52 -6.16
CA GLU A 160 9.70 24.76 -7.45
C GLU A 160 9.31 23.65 -8.45
N ALA A 161 9.24 23.98 -9.74
CA ALA A 161 8.85 23.03 -10.78
C ALA A 161 9.51 23.33 -12.13
N TRP A 162 9.75 22.30 -12.92
CA TRP A 162 10.39 22.34 -14.23
C TRP A 162 9.69 21.41 -15.24
N CYS A 163 9.85 21.74 -16.51
CA CYS A 163 9.55 20.85 -17.64
C CYS A 163 10.87 20.46 -18.34
N GLY A 164 10.86 19.34 -19.07
CA GLY A 164 12.04 18.85 -19.78
C GLY A 164 13.10 18.23 -18.86
N SER A 165 14.32 18.05 -19.39
CA SER A 165 15.42 17.42 -18.68
C SER A 165 16.34 18.44 -17.98
N GLY A 166 16.86 18.05 -16.81
CA GLY A 166 17.96 18.75 -16.15
C GLY A 166 17.64 20.13 -15.56
N ARG A 167 16.38 20.38 -15.13
CA ARG A 167 15.93 21.66 -14.52
C ARG A 167 16.19 22.91 -15.38
N THR A 168 16.31 22.74 -16.69
CA THR A 168 16.63 23.82 -17.64
C THR A 168 15.43 24.75 -17.92
N GLU A 169 14.19 24.25 -17.78
CA GLU A 169 12.98 24.99 -18.10
C GLU A 169 12.04 25.10 -16.88
N PRO A 170 12.28 26.05 -15.94
CA PRO A 170 11.38 26.26 -14.81
C PRO A 170 10.00 26.71 -15.27
N ILE A 171 8.95 26.16 -14.65
CA ILE A 171 7.55 26.40 -15.00
C ILE A 171 6.78 27.05 -13.85
N THR A 172 5.81 27.90 -14.20
CA THR A 172 4.93 28.52 -13.20
C THR A 172 3.83 27.57 -12.73
N TRP A 173 3.20 27.89 -11.60
CA TRP A 173 2.12 27.10 -11.05
C TRP A 173 1.02 27.97 -10.43
N THR A 174 -0.19 27.42 -10.30
CA THR A 174 -1.34 28.11 -9.68
C THR A 174 -2.06 27.20 -8.69
N VAL A 175 -2.52 27.77 -7.58
CA VAL A 175 -3.27 27.04 -6.55
C VAL A 175 -4.66 26.65 -7.10
N GLN A 176 -5.04 25.39 -6.92
CA GLN A 176 -6.43 24.94 -7.08
C GLN A 176 -7.14 24.86 -5.73
N HIS A 177 -6.51 24.23 -4.73
CA HIS A 177 -7.05 24.14 -3.39
C HIS A 177 -5.95 24.42 -2.36
N ASP A 178 -6.31 25.22 -1.37
CA ASP A 178 -5.49 25.55 -0.21
C ASP A 178 -6.21 25.04 1.03
N ARG A 179 -5.63 24.06 1.73
CA ARG A 179 -6.14 23.48 2.98
C ARG A 179 -4.99 23.29 3.95
N ASP A 180 -5.32 23.24 5.24
CA ASP A 180 -4.31 23.19 6.30
C ASP A 180 -3.44 21.92 6.26
N SER A 181 -4.02 20.78 5.84
CA SER A 181 -3.34 19.49 5.71
C SER A 181 -2.89 19.12 4.28
N PHE A 182 -3.30 19.87 3.26
CA PHE A 182 -2.88 19.61 1.87
C PHE A 182 -3.03 20.81 0.94
N LYS A 183 -2.17 20.87 -0.08
CA LYS A 183 -2.29 21.80 -1.22
C LYS A 183 -2.53 21.03 -2.52
N GLU A 184 -3.32 21.61 -3.42
CA GLU A 184 -3.44 21.15 -4.81
C GLU A 184 -3.09 22.28 -5.78
N VAL A 185 -2.25 21.97 -6.75
CA VAL A 185 -1.55 22.95 -7.58
C VAL A 185 -1.53 22.49 -9.04
N TRP A 186 -1.93 23.38 -9.95
CA TRP A 186 -1.71 23.22 -11.37
C TRP A 186 -0.31 23.69 -11.74
N LEU A 187 0.60 22.74 -11.98
CA LEU A 187 1.84 23.03 -12.71
C LEU A 187 1.44 23.46 -14.12
N SER A 188 1.66 24.73 -14.46
CA SER A 188 1.30 25.31 -15.75
C SER A 188 2.50 25.20 -16.67
N PHE A 189 2.37 24.56 -17.84
CA PHE A 189 3.50 24.37 -18.75
C PHE A 189 3.80 25.67 -19.52
N ARG A 190 4.36 26.63 -18.79
CA ARG A 190 4.75 27.98 -19.21
C ARG A 190 6.09 28.30 -18.55
N GLY A 191 7.13 28.42 -19.36
CA GLY A 191 8.48 28.74 -18.89
C GLY A 191 8.60 30.18 -18.37
N ALA A 192 9.75 30.50 -17.75
CA ALA A 192 10.07 31.79 -17.10
C ALA A 192 9.95 33.09 -17.94
N GLN A 193 9.53 33.01 -19.21
CA GLN A 193 9.27 34.16 -20.09
C GLN A 193 7.88 34.05 -20.77
N GLY A 194 6.95 33.26 -20.21
CA GLY A 194 5.63 33.02 -20.78
C GLY A 194 5.57 32.05 -21.96
N ARG A 195 6.72 31.56 -22.44
CA ARG A 195 6.85 30.52 -23.48
C ARG A 195 6.02 29.29 -23.08
N ARG A 196 4.99 28.94 -23.87
CA ARG A 196 4.16 27.75 -23.63
C ARG A 196 4.98 26.49 -23.98
N LEU A 197 4.87 25.46 -23.14
CA LEU A 197 5.58 24.17 -23.25
C LEU A 197 4.59 22.99 -23.25
N PRO A 198 3.57 23.00 -24.13
CA PRO A 198 2.59 21.91 -24.15
C PRO A 198 3.24 20.59 -24.56
N ILE A 199 2.75 19.47 -24.02
CA ILE A 199 3.04 18.12 -24.53
C ILE A 199 1.94 17.80 -25.56
N TYR A 200 2.27 17.77 -26.85
CA TYR A 200 1.31 17.50 -27.91
C TYR A 200 0.92 16.00 -27.98
N PRO A 201 -0.21 15.65 -28.61
CA PRO A 201 -0.58 14.26 -28.89
C PRO A 201 0.58 13.44 -29.48
N GLY A 202 0.85 12.28 -28.89
CA GLY A 202 1.96 11.39 -29.26
C GLY A 202 3.32 11.75 -28.64
N GLU A 203 3.48 12.94 -28.05
CA GLU A 203 4.73 13.36 -27.40
C GLU A 203 4.84 12.85 -25.96
N ALA A 204 6.08 12.82 -25.47
CA ALA A 204 6.41 12.56 -24.08
C ALA A 204 7.24 13.71 -23.51
N GLY A 205 6.83 14.24 -22.35
CA GLY A 205 7.52 15.31 -21.64
C GLY A 205 7.89 14.89 -20.22
N TRP A 206 9.04 15.35 -19.75
CA TRP A 206 9.40 15.27 -18.33
C TRP A 206 8.77 16.44 -17.58
N ILE A 207 8.16 16.15 -16.43
CA ILE A 207 7.93 17.14 -15.38
C ILE A 207 8.77 16.79 -14.16
N GLU A 208 9.27 17.81 -13.48
CA GLU A 208 9.96 17.68 -12.21
C GLU A 208 9.44 18.75 -11.26
N TYR A 209 9.23 18.41 -9.98
CA TYR A 209 8.90 19.40 -8.96
C TYR A 209 9.50 19.02 -7.62
N THR A 210 9.85 20.03 -6.84
CA THR A 210 10.43 19.89 -5.51
C THR A 210 9.68 20.73 -4.50
N TYR A 211 9.50 20.20 -3.29
CA TYR A 211 9.01 20.98 -2.15
C TYR A 211 9.63 20.48 -0.85
N THR A 212 9.72 21.37 0.13
CA THR A 212 10.19 21.10 1.50
C THR A 212 9.02 20.97 2.46
N VAL A 213 9.21 20.24 3.56
CA VAL A 213 8.23 20.11 4.65
C VAL A 213 9.00 19.96 5.97
N PRO A 214 8.71 20.74 7.01
CA PRO A 214 9.30 20.55 8.34
C PRO A 214 8.98 19.16 8.90
N GLU A 215 9.90 18.57 9.67
CA GLU A 215 9.66 17.25 10.28
C GLU A 215 8.47 17.22 11.25
N GLY A 216 8.11 18.36 11.83
CA GLY A 216 6.89 18.50 12.64
C GLY A 216 5.62 18.19 11.83
N GLN A 217 5.62 18.46 10.52
CA GLN A 217 4.48 18.38 9.61
C GLN A 217 4.39 17.06 8.83
N TRP A 218 5.41 16.20 8.85
CA TRP A 218 5.44 14.91 8.15
C TRP A 218 5.86 13.78 9.10
N GLY A 219 5.04 12.74 9.22
CA GLY A 219 5.37 11.51 9.93
C GLY A 219 6.36 10.63 9.15
N ASN A 220 6.80 9.52 9.75
CA ASN A 220 7.81 8.66 9.16
C ASN A 220 7.25 7.68 8.10
N TRP A 221 6.60 8.23 7.07
CA TRP A 221 5.97 7.47 5.99
C TRP A 221 5.93 8.26 4.68
N PHE A 222 6.04 7.56 3.56
CA PHE A 222 5.93 8.12 2.22
C PHE A 222 5.09 7.21 1.32
N ARG A 223 4.01 7.73 0.74
CA ARG A 223 3.05 6.94 -0.04
C ARG A 223 2.88 7.45 -1.47
N ARG A 224 2.97 6.52 -2.43
CA ARG A 224 2.67 6.75 -3.85
C ARG A 224 1.36 6.05 -4.21
N ALA A 225 0.37 6.84 -4.64
CA ALA A 225 -0.90 6.33 -5.17
C ALA A 225 -0.92 6.41 -6.70
N VAL A 226 -1.20 5.29 -7.36
CA VAL A 226 -1.23 5.16 -8.83
C VAL A 226 -2.56 5.69 -9.34
N ARG A 227 -2.59 6.96 -9.76
CA ARG A 227 -3.81 7.66 -10.21
C ARG A 227 -4.02 7.69 -11.72
N LEU A 228 -3.01 7.29 -12.49
CA LEU A 228 -3.00 7.20 -13.94
C LEU A 228 -2.36 5.86 -14.32
N PRO A 229 -2.58 5.33 -15.53
CA PRO A 229 -1.79 4.23 -16.06
C PRO A 229 -0.30 4.57 -15.96
N THR A 230 0.47 3.71 -15.31
CA THR A 230 1.90 3.94 -15.03
C THR A 230 2.70 2.73 -15.48
N ASN A 231 3.76 2.93 -16.27
CA ASN A 231 4.62 1.83 -16.73
C ASN A 231 5.69 1.49 -15.69
N HIS A 232 6.36 2.49 -15.10
CA HIS A 232 7.36 2.28 -14.05
C HIS A 232 7.14 3.20 -12.86
N LEU A 233 7.17 2.66 -11.64
CA LEU A 233 7.12 3.41 -10.38
C LEU A 233 8.40 3.16 -9.58
N GLY A 234 9.10 4.23 -9.20
CA GLY A 234 10.29 4.19 -8.34
C GLY A 234 10.14 5.12 -7.13
N VAL A 235 10.62 4.66 -5.99
CA VAL A 235 10.69 5.41 -4.72
C VAL A 235 12.11 5.30 -4.16
N ARG A 236 12.68 6.45 -3.79
CA ARG A 236 13.98 6.56 -3.13
C ARG A 236 13.84 7.35 -1.83
N LEU A 237 14.33 6.82 -0.72
CA LEU A 237 14.48 7.58 0.52
C LEU A 237 15.98 7.81 0.74
N ASP A 238 16.39 9.06 0.89
CA ASP A 238 17.77 9.44 1.17
C ASP A 238 17.86 10.00 2.59
N MET A 239 18.46 9.22 3.50
CA MET A 239 18.44 9.45 4.94
C MET A 239 19.86 9.54 5.51
N PRO A 240 20.10 10.30 6.59
CA PRO A 240 21.41 10.37 7.21
C PRO A 240 21.69 9.10 8.03
N ALA A 241 22.91 8.57 7.93
CA ALA A 241 23.30 7.27 8.46
C ALA A 241 23.58 7.27 9.98
N ASP A 242 23.83 8.43 10.57
CA ASP A 242 24.01 8.64 12.00
C ASP A 242 22.71 8.39 12.81
N ARG A 243 21.55 8.61 12.19
CA ARG A 243 20.22 8.32 12.75
C ARG A 243 19.78 6.86 12.61
N ALA A 244 20.64 5.99 12.09
CA ALA A 244 20.38 4.57 11.88
C ALA A 244 18.94 4.25 11.42
N PRO A 245 18.48 4.76 10.26
CA PRO A 245 17.14 4.53 9.77
C PRO A 245 16.87 3.05 9.49
N GLU A 246 15.77 2.54 10.01
CA GLU A 246 15.19 1.24 9.63
C GLU A 246 13.98 1.49 8.75
N VAL A 247 13.94 0.87 7.57
CA VAL A 247 12.95 1.17 6.52
C VAL A 247 12.29 -0.12 6.04
N TRP A 248 10.96 -0.10 5.99
CA TRP A 248 10.13 -1.16 5.43
C TRP A 248 9.09 -0.57 4.48
N GLY A 249 8.24 -1.43 3.89
CA GLY A 249 7.14 -0.92 3.09
C GLY A 249 6.04 -1.93 2.84
N THR A 250 4.87 -1.39 2.47
CA THR A 250 3.66 -2.11 2.14
C THR A 250 3.05 -1.62 0.83
N HIS A 251 2.12 -2.40 0.27
CA HIS A 251 1.24 -1.97 -0.79
C HIS A 251 -0.19 -2.44 -0.54
N THR A 252 -1.17 -1.61 -0.87
CA THR A 252 -2.58 -1.97 -0.74
C THR A 252 -2.99 -2.90 -1.87
N SER A 253 -3.51 -4.08 -1.51
CA SER A 253 -4.03 -5.10 -2.43
C SER A 253 -5.39 -4.72 -3.03
N LEU A 254 -5.86 -5.50 -4.00
CA LEU A 254 -7.22 -5.36 -4.56
C LEU A 254 -8.34 -5.58 -3.53
N ALA A 255 -8.07 -6.27 -2.42
CA ALA A 255 -9.01 -6.49 -1.32
C ALA A 255 -9.05 -5.32 -0.31
N GLY A 256 -8.07 -4.42 -0.37
CA GLY A 256 -7.91 -3.31 0.58
C GLY A 256 -6.88 -3.56 1.70
N ASP A 257 -6.41 -4.80 1.85
CA ASP A 257 -5.36 -5.16 2.82
C ASP A 257 -3.98 -4.61 2.41
N ASP A 258 -3.21 -4.10 3.36
CA ASP A 258 -1.80 -3.72 3.14
C ASP A 258 -0.88 -4.96 3.24
N LEU A 259 -0.31 -5.37 2.12
CA LEU A 259 0.65 -6.47 1.97
C LEU A 259 2.09 -5.94 1.94
N PRO A 260 3.13 -6.74 2.24
CA PRO A 260 4.53 -6.34 2.01
C PRO A 260 4.79 -5.90 0.56
N LEU A 261 5.82 -5.07 0.33
CA LEU A 261 6.23 -4.73 -1.04
C LEU A 261 6.59 -5.99 -1.86
N PRO A 262 6.21 -6.09 -3.15
CA PRO A 262 6.47 -7.28 -3.98
C PRO A 262 7.95 -7.64 -4.20
N SER A 263 8.85 -6.68 -3.98
CA SER A 263 10.30 -6.79 -4.14
C SER A 263 10.99 -6.14 -2.93
N PRO A 264 12.20 -6.60 -2.56
CA PRO A 264 12.94 -6.02 -1.44
C PRO A 264 13.31 -4.56 -1.71
N ILE A 265 13.47 -3.79 -0.63
CA ILE A 265 14.09 -2.46 -0.67
C ILE A 265 15.60 -2.65 -0.74
N GLU A 266 16.23 -2.08 -1.76
CA GLU A 266 17.69 -2.05 -1.91
C GLU A 266 18.27 -0.95 -1.03
N VAL A 267 19.40 -1.20 -0.38
CA VAL A 267 20.04 -0.24 0.53
C VAL A 267 21.49 0.00 0.08
N GLU A 268 21.81 1.25 -0.20
CA GLU A 268 23.15 1.70 -0.57
C GLU A 268 23.67 2.71 0.46
N ARG A 269 24.93 2.59 0.87
CA ARG A 269 25.60 3.57 1.74
C ARG A 269 26.57 4.41 0.94
N ILE A 270 26.34 5.72 0.91
CA ILE A 270 27.20 6.71 0.25
C ILE A 270 27.67 7.69 1.33
N GLY A 271 28.88 7.47 1.84
CA GLY A 271 29.46 8.28 2.92
C GLY A 271 28.65 8.21 4.22
N ASP A 272 28.17 9.38 4.67
CA ASP A 272 27.35 9.59 5.86
C ASP A 272 25.84 9.40 5.60
N ARG A 273 25.44 8.89 4.43
CA ARG A 273 24.03 8.72 4.04
C ARG A 273 23.69 7.29 3.63
N LEU A 274 22.44 6.91 3.89
CA LEU A 274 21.82 5.64 3.50
C LEU A 274 20.67 5.93 2.52
N THR A 275 20.77 5.38 1.33
CA THR A 275 19.76 5.47 0.27
C THR A 275 18.99 4.15 0.21
N TYR A 276 17.68 4.23 0.37
CA TYR A 276 16.74 3.10 0.29
C TYR A 276 15.95 3.23 -1.01
N SER A 277 16.12 2.28 -1.93
CA SER A 277 15.52 2.30 -3.26
C SER A 277 14.55 1.14 -3.44
N TRP A 278 13.38 1.42 -4.02
CA TRP A 278 12.40 0.40 -4.37
C TRP A 278 11.68 0.78 -5.66
N SER A 279 11.35 -0.20 -6.51
CA SER A 279 10.60 0.02 -7.74
C SER A 279 9.77 -1.18 -8.18
N CYS A 280 8.79 -0.92 -9.05
CA CYS A 280 8.01 -1.94 -9.74
C CYS A 280 7.60 -1.51 -11.16
N GLU A 281 7.47 -2.50 -12.04
CA GLU A 281 6.89 -2.35 -13.37
C GLU A 281 5.37 -2.55 -13.35
N ASN A 282 4.68 -1.82 -14.22
CA ASN A 282 3.24 -1.85 -14.50
C ASN A 282 2.34 -1.95 -13.25
N PRO A 283 2.51 -1.08 -12.23
CA PRO A 283 1.71 -1.15 -11.02
C PRO A 283 0.21 -0.98 -11.31
N PRO A 284 -0.68 -1.74 -10.63
CA PRO A 284 -2.12 -1.65 -10.86
C PRO A 284 -2.66 -0.23 -10.63
N LEU A 285 -3.62 0.18 -11.46
CA LEU A 285 -4.32 1.44 -11.26
C LEU A 285 -5.02 1.44 -9.89
N HIS A 286 -4.96 2.57 -9.19
CA HIS A 286 -5.43 2.79 -7.82
C HIS A 286 -4.64 2.08 -6.71
N ALA A 287 -3.63 1.26 -7.03
CA ALA A 287 -2.71 0.73 -6.03
C ALA A 287 -2.01 1.86 -5.25
N ARG A 288 -1.63 1.56 -4.01
CA ARG A 288 -0.89 2.47 -3.14
C ARG A 288 0.33 1.73 -2.62
N TYR A 289 1.50 2.32 -2.76
CA TYR A 289 2.76 1.80 -2.24
C TYR A 289 3.24 2.75 -1.16
N THR A 290 3.55 2.23 0.02
CA THR A 290 3.97 3.01 1.19
C THR A 290 5.33 2.51 1.65
N MET A 291 6.32 3.38 1.72
CA MET A 291 7.54 3.12 2.50
C MET A 291 7.39 3.81 3.85
N GLN A 292 7.83 3.17 4.91
CA GLN A 292 7.76 3.65 6.29
C GLN A 292 9.13 3.48 6.93
N TRP A 293 9.44 4.31 7.92
CA TRP A 293 10.71 4.20 8.64
C TRP A 293 10.59 4.48 10.13
N ARG A 294 11.60 4.03 10.87
CA ARG A 294 11.88 4.50 12.23
C ARG A 294 13.35 4.91 12.31
N TRP A 295 13.63 5.90 13.14
CA TRP A 295 15.00 6.27 13.48
C TRP A 295 15.40 5.39 14.67
N SER A 296 16.41 4.54 14.52
CA SER A 296 16.87 3.74 15.65
C SER A 296 17.57 4.65 16.65
N ALA A 297 17.32 4.43 17.94
CA ALA A 297 17.44 5.45 18.98
C ALA A 297 18.82 6.16 19.00
N GLY A 298 18.83 7.43 18.59
CA GLY A 298 20.06 8.20 18.40
C GLY A 298 19.90 9.72 18.31
N ALA A 299 18.69 10.29 18.45
CA ALA A 299 18.46 11.72 18.72
C ALA A 299 16.99 11.99 19.09
N TYR A 300 16.77 12.73 20.18
CA TYR A 300 15.49 13.19 20.75
C TYR A 300 14.64 12.13 21.47
N ASP A 301 14.45 12.38 22.78
CA ASP A 301 13.72 11.54 23.72
C ASP A 301 12.21 11.50 23.42
N GLU A 302 11.71 10.33 23.02
CA GLU A 302 10.99 9.44 23.95
C GLU A 302 11.44 8.00 23.63
N PRO A 303 11.75 7.14 24.61
CA PRO A 303 12.08 5.75 24.34
C PRO A 303 10.81 5.03 23.85
N MET A 304 10.73 4.77 22.54
CA MET A 304 9.62 4.03 21.96
C MET A 304 9.59 2.63 22.59
N GLN A 305 8.48 2.33 23.27
CA GLN A 305 8.32 1.07 23.97
C GLN A 305 8.42 -0.11 22.98
N THR A 306 9.20 -1.13 23.33
CA THR A 306 9.21 -2.37 22.56
C THR A 306 7.81 -3.01 22.59
N PRO A 307 7.41 -3.80 21.58
CA PRO A 307 6.18 -4.58 21.65
C PRO A 307 5.99 -5.33 22.99
N SER A 308 7.05 -5.92 23.57
CA SER A 308 6.99 -6.52 24.91
C SER A 308 6.72 -5.50 26.03
N GLN A 309 7.28 -4.28 25.95
CA GLN A 309 6.98 -3.21 26.90
C GLN A 309 5.52 -2.71 26.77
N VAL A 310 4.99 -2.61 25.55
CA VAL A 310 3.55 -2.30 25.34
C VAL A 310 2.67 -3.39 25.95
N MET A 311 3.03 -4.67 25.80
CA MET A 311 2.31 -5.77 26.47
C MET A 311 2.46 -5.70 28.00
N ALA A 312 3.63 -5.36 28.53
CA ALA A 312 3.87 -5.19 29.97
C ALA A 312 3.00 -4.07 30.58
N ASP A 313 2.88 -2.93 29.89
CA ASP A 313 2.04 -1.80 30.30
C ASP A 313 0.54 -2.14 30.31
N LEU A 314 0.10 -3.08 29.46
CA LEU A 314 -1.24 -3.67 29.52
C LEU A 314 -1.43 -4.71 30.63
N GLY A 315 -0.41 -4.94 31.47
CA GLY A 315 -0.43 -5.92 32.55
C GLY A 315 -0.17 -7.36 32.10
N ILE A 316 0.36 -7.57 30.89
CA ILE A 316 0.80 -8.90 30.45
C ILE A 316 2.18 -9.18 31.02
N VAL A 317 2.27 -10.25 31.81
CA VAL A 317 3.52 -10.71 32.41
C VAL A 317 4.50 -11.15 31.32
N GLN A 318 5.73 -10.65 31.40
CA GLN A 318 6.81 -10.92 30.45
C GLN A 318 7.80 -11.97 31.00
N ASP A 319 8.43 -12.75 30.12
CA ASP A 319 9.56 -13.62 30.47
C ASP A 319 10.77 -12.74 30.88
N PRO A 320 11.54 -13.10 31.92
CA PRO A 320 11.58 -14.40 32.62
C PRO A 320 10.82 -14.45 33.95
N ASP A 321 9.65 -13.81 34.10
CA ASP A 321 8.88 -13.92 35.36
C ASP A 321 8.56 -15.39 35.71
N ALA A 322 8.76 -15.73 36.98
CA ALA A 322 8.61 -17.08 37.50
C ALA A 322 7.17 -17.63 37.40
N VAL A 323 6.13 -16.80 37.28
CA VAL A 323 4.75 -17.28 37.09
C VAL A 323 4.57 -17.96 35.73
N LEU A 324 5.30 -17.52 34.70
CA LEU A 324 5.26 -18.09 33.35
C LEU A 324 5.98 -19.44 33.23
N ARG A 325 6.69 -19.86 34.28
CA ARG A 325 7.51 -21.08 34.33
C ARG A 325 6.98 -22.11 35.34
N ARG A 326 5.77 -21.93 35.86
CA ARG A 326 5.11 -22.83 36.81
C ARG A 326 3.91 -23.49 36.15
N THR A 327 3.67 -24.76 36.47
CA THR A 327 2.38 -25.41 36.17
C THR A 327 1.28 -24.73 37.00
N ALA A 328 0.27 -24.22 36.32
CA ALA A 328 -0.78 -23.40 36.92
C ALA A 328 -1.73 -24.23 37.79
N ARG A 329 -2.23 -23.63 38.88
CA ARG A 329 -3.15 -24.26 39.83
C ARG A 329 -4.44 -24.73 39.15
N ARG A 330 -4.74 -26.02 39.23
CA ARG A 330 -6.04 -26.56 38.79
C ARG A 330 -7.19 -26.12 39.70
N PHE A 331 -8.33 -25.85 39.08
CA PHE A 331 -9.60 -25.59 39.77
C PHE A 331 -10.26 -26.89 40.24
N ASN A 332 -10.82 -26.86 41.45
CA ASN A 332 -11.74 -27.87 41.97
C ASN A 332 -13.18 -27.50 41.55
N LEU A 333 -13.58 -27.93 40.35
CA LEU A 333 -14.93 -27.70 39.81
C LEU A 333 -15.90 -28.82 40.21
N PRO A 334 -17.18 -28.49 40.52
CA PRO A 334 -17.83 -27.18 40.38
C PRO A 334 -17.61 -26.20 41.56
N ALA A 335 -16.93 -26.59 42.64
CA ALA A 335 -16.84 -25.78 43.87
C ALA A 335 -16.22 -24.39 43.67
N GLU A 336 -15.28 -24.25 42.72
CA GLU A 336 -14.62 -22.97 42.39
C GLU A 336 -15.23 -22.24 41.18
N ALA A 337 -16.48 -22.54 40.78
CA ALA A 337 -17.10 -21.98 39.57
C ALA A 337 -17.21 -20.44 39.55
N GLU A 338 -17.33 -19.77 40.71
CA GLU A 338 -17.28 -18.29 40.77
C GLU A 338 -15.86 -17.75 40.52
N GLN A 339 -14.82 -18.42 41.03
CA GLN A 339 -13.44 -18.04 40.78
C GLN A 339 -13.09 -18.19 39.29
N VAL A 340 -13.61 -19.23 38.64
CA VAL A 340 -13.47 -19.38 37.19
C VAL A 340 -14.12 -18.21 36.44
N ARG A 341 -15.32 -17.77 36.85
CA ARG A 341 -15.98 -16.61 36.23
C ARG A 341 -15.13 -15.34 36.34
N ASP A 342 -14.54 -15.06 37.50
CA ASP A 342 -13.62 -13.93 37.67
C ASP A 342 -12.38 -14.04 36.75
N VAL A 343 -11.71 -15.20 36.75
CA VAL A 343 -10.49 -15.41 35.95
C VAL A 343 -10.78 -15.31 34.44
N VAL A 344 -11.90 -15.87 33.97
CA VAL A 344 -12.30 -15.78 32.56
C VAL A 344 -12.65 -14.33 32.18
N ALA A 345 -13.42 -13.61 33.01
CA ALA A 345 -13.74 -12.20 32.76
C ALA A 345 -12.47 -11.32 32.69
N ARG A 346 -11.47 -11.59 33.53
CA ARG A 346 -10.16 -10.91 33.50
C ARG A 346 -9.36 -11.24 32.23
N LEU A 347 -9.40 -12.48 31.77
CA LEU A 347 -8.78 -12.90 30.50
C LEU A 347 -9.44 -12.23 29.30
N GLU A 348 -10.78 -12.19 29.24
CA GLU A 348 -11.53 -11.53 28.19
C GLU A 348 -11.25 -10.02 28.16
N ALA A 349 -11.26 -9.36 29.33
CA ALA A 349 -10.95 -7.94 29.46
C ALA A 349 -9.51 -7.62 29.01
N ALA A 350 -8.52 -8.43 29.40
CA ALA A 350 -7.14 -8.26 28.95
C ALA A 350 -7.02 -8.46 27.42
N ALA A 351 -7.63 -9.50 26.88
CA ALA A 351 -7.67 -9.75 25.44
C ALA A 351 -8.33 -8.60 24.64
N GLU A 352 -9.35 -7.94 25.20
CA GLU A 352 -9.97 -6.75 24.61
C GLU A 352 -9.02 -5.54 24.61
N GLN A 353 -8.29 -5.28 25.71
CA GLN A 353 -7.31 -4.19 25.75
C GLN A 353 -6.16 -4.41 24.75
N ILE A 354 -5.65 -5.63 24.63
CA ILE A 354 -4.60 -5.94 23.65
C ILE A 354 -5.10 -5.67 22.21
N THR A 355 -6.35 -6.01 21.88
CA THR A 355 -6.92 -5.73 20.55
C THR A 355 -7.10 -4.23 20.23
N LYS A 356 -7.02 -3.33 21.22
CA LYS A 356 -7.06 -1.88 20.98
C LYS A 356 -5.72 -1.29 20.56
N VAL A 357 -4.61 -2.00 20.86
CA VAL A 357 -3.24 -1.55 20.52
C VAL A 357 -2.53 -2.45 19.50
N HIS A 358 -3.04 -3.66 19.26
CA HIS A 358 -2.49 -4.58 18.27
C HIS A 358 -3.59 -5.23 17.41
N ASP A 359 -3.42 -5.19 16.10
CA ASP A 359 -4.37 -5.75 15.15
C ASP A 359 -4.17 -7.27 14.95
N PHE A 360 -5.22 -8.04 15.22
CA PHE A 360 -5.29 -9.48 14.97
C PHE A 360 -6.27 -9.84 13.84
N THR A 361 -6.66 -8.88 13.00
CA THR A 361 -7.59 -9.12 11.89
C THR A 361 -7.11 -10.28 11.01
N GLY A 362 -8.03 -11.22 10.74
CA GLY A 362 -7.73 -12.46 9.99
C GLY A 362 -6.88 -13.51 10.73
N LYS A 363 -6.48 -13.26 11.99
CA LYS A 363 -5.65 -14.17 12.80
C LYS A 363 -6.40 -14.63 14.05
N GLY A 364 -6.06 -15.82 14.53
CA GLY A 364 -6.48 -16.28 15.85
C GLY A 364 -5.49 -15.80 16.92
N ARG A 365 -5.96 -15.71 18.16
CA ARG A 365 -5.16 -15.34 19.34
C ARG A 365 -5.61 -16.14 20.56
N GLY A 366 -4.72 -16.34 21.52
CA GLY A 366 -5.07 -16.88 22.83
C GLY A 366 -4.46 -16.06 23.96
N LEU A 367 -4.88 -16.35 25.18
CA LEU A 367 -4.31 -15.81 26.40
C LEU A 367 -4.57 -16.79 27.57
N ALA A 368 -3.51 -17.15 28.28
CA ALA A 368 -3.54 -18.01 29.47
C ALA A 368 -3.43 -17.20 30.78
N ALA A 369 -4.07 -17.67 31.85
CA ALA A 369 -4.12 -16.94 33.13
C ALA A 369 -2.74 -16.56 33.73
N PRO A 370 -1.67 -17.38 33.62
CA PRO A 370 -0.33 -16.98 34.06
C PRO A 370 0.19 -15.71 33.36
N GLN A 371 -0.21 -15.45 32.11
CA GLN A 371 0.19 -14.26 31.36
C GLN A 371 -0.46 -12.97 31.88
N ILE A 372 -1.53 -13.06 32.69
CA ILE A 372 -2.11 -11.91 33.41
C ILE A 372 -1.82 -11.98 34.93
N GLY A 373 -0.77 -12.71 35.31
CA GLY A 373 -0.31 -12.84 36.70
C GLY A 373 -1.21 -13.72 37.59
N VAL A 374 -2.05 -14.56 36.99
CA VAL A 374 -2.99 -15.43 37.72
C VAL A 374 -2.53 -16.87 37.67
N ASP A 375 -2.16 -17.41 38.83
CA ASP A 375 -1.88 -18.85 39.01
C ASP A 375 -3.18 -19.67 38.99
N ALA A 376 -3.68 -19.95 37.78
CA ALA A 376 -4.87 -20.77 37.55
C ALA A 376 -4.84 -21.46 36.18
N ALA A 377 -5.36 -22.69 36.11
CA ALA A 377 -5.43 -23.47 34.87
C ALA A 377 -6.63 -23.05 33.99
N ALA A 378 -6.64 -21.81 33.51
CA ALA A 378 -7.63 -21.27 32.58
C ALA A 378 -6.99 -20.54 31.40
N ALA A 379 -7.53 -20.72 30.20
CA ALA A 379 -7.16 -19.96 29.01
C ALA A 379 -8.37 -19.64 28.14
N VAL A 380 -8.25 -18.57 27.34
CA VAL A 380 -9.21 -18.18 26.30
C VAL A 380 -8.55 -18.23 24.93
N VAL A 381 -9.26 -18.73 23.91
CA VAL A 381 -8.78 -18.77 22.52
C VAL A 381 -9.85 -18.18 21.61
N TYR A 382 -9.50 -17.15 20.86
CA TYR A 382 -10.32 -16.53 19.83
C TYR A 382 -9.85 -17.04 18.46
N THR A 383 -10.69 -17.81 17.77
CA THR A 383 -10.44 -18.19 16.38
C THR A 383 -10.71 -17.00 15.43
N PRO A 384 -10.17 -16.98 14.20
CA PRO A 384 -10.38 -15.88 13.27
C PRO A 384 -11.88 -15.58 13.06
N GLY A 385 -12.29 -14.34 13.35
CA GLY A 385 -13.68 -13.89 13.19
C GLY A 385 -14.68 -14.35 14.28
N ALA A 386 -14.24 -15.02 15.34
CA ALA A 386 -15.12 -15.45 16.42
C ALA A 386 -15.57 -14.27 17.32
N VAL A 387 -16.86 -14.23 17.63
CA VAL A 387 -17.48 -13.21 18.51
C VAL A 387 -17.26 -13.52 20.00
N ALA A 388 -17.09 -14.81 20.35
CA ALA A 388 -16.84 -15.28 21.72
C ALA A 388 -15.64 -16.25 21.74
N PRO A 389 -14.85 -16.29 22.82
CA PRO A 389 -13.73 -17.21 22.91
C PRO A 389 -14.17 -18.65 23.20
N LEU A 390 -13.35 -19.60 22.77
CA LEU A 390 -13.25 -20.91 23.38
C LEU A 390 -12.60 -20.75 24.76
N VAL A 391 -13.26 -21.22 25.82
CA VAL A 391 -12.72 -21.24 27.19
C VAL A 391 -12.24 -22.64 27.53
N LEU A 392 -11.01 -22.76 28.00
CA LEU A 392 -10.37 -24.02 28.41
C LEU A 392 -10.07 -23.99 29.92
N LEU A 393 -10.60 -24.96 30.67
CA LEU A 393 -10.43 -25.07 32.12
C LEU A 393 -9.79 -26.41 32.49
N ASN A 394 -8.75 -26.36 33.32
CA ASN A 394 -7.88 -27.51 33.64
C ASN A 394 -7.42 -28.32 32.40
N PRO A 395 -7.10 -27.71 31.24
CA PRO A 395 -6.89 -28.46 30.01
C PRO A 395 -5.60 -29.31 30.06
N VAL A 396 -5.65 -30.50 29.48
CA VAL A 396 -4.47 -31.36 29.27
C VAL A 396 -4.54 -32.03 27.90
N VAL A 397 -3.39 -32.11 27.24
CA VAL A 397 -3.20 -32.92 26.02
C VAL A 397 -3.28 -34.40 26.39
N VAL A 398 -4.23 -35.13 25.80
CA VAL A 398 -4.37 -36.59 26.01
C VAL A 398 -3.88 -37.40 24.81
N GLU A 399 -3.90 -36.82 23.61
CA GLU A 399 -3.45 -37.46 22.36
C GLU A 399 -3.12 -36.38 21.31
N THR A 400 -2.20 -36.66 20.39
CA THR A 400 -1.81 -35.77 19.28
C THR A 400 -1.51 -36.56 18.02
N SER A 401 -1.72 -35.97 16.84
CA SER A 401 -1.28 -36.57 15.58
C SER A 401 0.24 -36.76 15.48
N ALA A 402 0.67 -37.78 14.74
CA ALA A 402 2.07 -37.91 14.31
C ALA A 402 2.44 -36.88 13.23
N GLU A 403 1.47 -36.44 12.43
CA GLU A 403 1.65 -35.36 11.45
C GLU A 403 1.81 -34.02 12.15
N THR A 404 2.79 -33.22 11.69
CA THR A 404 3.16 -31.92 12.26
C THR A 404 3.41 -30.89 11.17
N ASP A 405 3.32 -29.60 11.50
CA ASP A 405 3.79 -28.50 10.65
C ASP A 405 4.78 -27.58 11.39
N MET A 406 5.66 -26.90 10.64
CA MET A 406 6.66 -25.95 11.14
C MET A 406 6.20 -24.52 10.84
N GLN A 407 5.74 -23.78 11.86
CA GLN A 407 5.25 -22.41 11.71
C GLN A 407 5.81 -21.47 12.79
N TYR A 408 5.75 -20.17 12.51
CA TYR A 408 6.10 -19.14 13.47
C TYR A 408 4.95 -18.86 14.46
N GLU A 409 5.26 -18.92 15.75
CA GLU A 409 4.41 -18.46 16.85
C GLU A 409 4.98 -17.16 17.44
N GLY A 410 4.10 -16.24 17.82
CA GLY A 410 4.43 -15.13 18.72
C GLY A 410 3.80 -15.36 20.08
N CYS A 411 4.38 -14.77 21.14
CA CYS A 411 3.85 -14.86 22.49
C CYS A 411 3.76 -13.46 23.10
N LEU A 412 2.62 -13.12 23.73
CA LEU A 412 2.39 -11.80 24.34
C LEU A 412 3.33 -11.52 25.54
N SER A 413 3.97 -12.56 26.07
CA SER A 413 4.95 -12.49 27.18
C SER A 413 6.40 -12.30 26.72
N PHE A 414 6.67 -12.22 25.42
CA PHE A 414 7.97 -11.86 24.83
C PHE A 414 7.75 -11.46 23.36
N PHE A 415 6.95 -10.41 23.18
CA PHE A 415 6.30 -10.12 21.89
C PHE A 415 7.24 -9.58 20.81
N ASP A 416 8.49 -9.26 21.16
CA ASP A 416 9.55 -8.78 20.27
C ASP A 416 10.16 -9.87 19.36
N THR A 417 9.79 -11.14 19.53
CA THR A 417 10.33 -12.26 18.72
C THR A 417 9.25 -13.23 18.20
N ARG A 418 9.60 -14.06 17.22
CA ARG A 418 8.78 -15.15 16.68
C ARG A 418 9.57 -16.45 16.70
N SER A 419 9.01 -17.50 17.31
CA SER A 419 9.63 -18.82 17.41
C SER A 419 9.07 -19.74 16.33
N ARG A 420 9.92 -20.28 15.45
CA ARG A 420 9.50 -21.20 14.39
C ARG A 420 9.51 -22.64 14.92
N ILE A 421 8.35 -23.18 15.28
CA ILE A 421 8.28 -24.45 16.03
C ILE A 421 7.34 -25.49 15.40
N PRO A 422 7.65 -26.79 15.60
CA PRO A 422 6.78 -27.88 15.18
C PRO A 422 5.56 -27.97 16.09
N ARG A 423 4.38 -28.18 15.51
CA ARG A 423 3.16 -28.57 16.26
C ARG A 423 2.45 -29.73 15.56
N PRO A 424 1.84 -30.65 16.31
CA PRO A 424 0.88 -31.61 15.76
C PRO A 424 -0.27 -30.91 15.05
N LEU A 425 -0.68 -31.44 13.89
CA LEU A 425 -1.84 -30.97 13.14
C LEU A 425 -3.18 -31.29 13.81
N VAL A 426 -3.24 -32.25 14.75
CA VAL A 426 -4.44 -32.56 15.54
C VAL A 426 -4.05 -32.75 17.00
N ALA A 427 -4.85 -32.19 17.90
CA ALA A 427 -4.69 -32.31 19.35
C ALA A 427 -6.01 -32.67 20.04
N HIS A 428 -6.00 -33.72 20.84
CA HIS A 428 -7.12 -34.09 21.71
C HIS A 428 -6.85 -33.52 23.10
N ILE A 429 -7.74 -32.66 23.58
CA ILE A 429 -7.59 -31.95 24.85
C ILE A 429 -8.73 -32.35 25.79
N GLU A 430 -8.41 -32.98 26.92
CA GLU A 430 -9.34 -33.09 28.04
C GLU A 430 -9.45 -31.73 28.73
N HIS A 431 -10.66 -31.21 28.91
CA HIS A 431 -10.95 -30.02 29.72
C HIS A 431 -12.21 -30.20 30.57
N THR A 432 -12.36 -29.34 31.57
CA THR A 432 -13.44 -29.41 32.57
C THR A 432 -14.52 -28.35 32.29
N GLY A 433 -15.80 -28.71 32.38
CA GLY A 433 -16.92 -27.77 32.40
C GLY A 433 -17.08 -27.08 33.77
N LEU A 434 -17.83 -25.98 33.82
CA LEU A 434 -18.14 -25.28 35.08
C LEU A 434 -18.88 -26.14 36.11
N ASP A 435 -19.55 -27.20 35.65
CA ASP A 435 -20.24 -28.22 36.44
C ASP A 435 -19.30 -29.33 36.98
N GLY A 436 -18.00 -29.29 36.63
CA GLY A 436 -17.02 -30.33 36.95
C GLY A 436 -16.97 -31.50 35.96
N THR A 437 -17.81 -31.51 34.92
CA THR A 437 -17.78 -32.58 33.90
C THR A 437 -16.50 -32.51 33.07
N ARG A 438 -15.88 -33.66 32.80
CA ARG A 438 -14.73 -33.75 31.89
C ARG A 438 -15.19 -34.12 30.49
N ARG A 439 -14.58 -33.50 29.49
CA ARG A 439 -14.82 -33.76 28.08
C ARG A 439 -13.52 -33.65 27.31
N ILE A 440 -13.37 -34.48 26.28
CA ILE A 440 -12.29 -34.36 25.31
C ILE A 440 -12.83 -33.56 24.12
N THR A 441 -12.06 -32.60 23.64
CA THR A 441 -12.34 -31.88 22.39
C THR A 441 -11.15 -32.05 21.46
N VAL A 442 -11.46 -32.38 20.21
CA VAL A 442 -10.48 -32.49 19.14
C VAL A 442 -10.36 -31.12 18.48
N PHE A 443 -9.14 -30.62 18.38
CA PHE A 443 -8.80 -29.42 17.62
C PHE A 443 -7.84 -29.80 16.51
N ASP A 444 -7.96 -29.11 15.37
CA ASP A 444 -7.13 -29.31 14.20
C ASP A 444 -6.40 -28.03 13.76
N GLN A 445 -5.32 -28.22 13.01
CA GLN A 445 -4.63 -27.21 12.22
C GLN A 445 -4.27 -25.96 13.04
N GLY A 446 -4.65 -24.76 12.56
CA GLY A 446 -4.37 -23.50 13.25
C GLY A 446 -5.03 -23.39 14.63
N ILE A 447 -6.16 -24.05 14.86
CA ILE A 447 -6.84 -24.07 16.15
C ILE A 447 -6.09 -24.98 17.13
N ALA A 448 -5.63 -26.15 16.68
CA ALA A 448 -4.77 -27.03 17.46
C ALA A 448 -3.49 -26.30 17.89
N ARG A 449 -2.83 -25.57 16.98
CA ARG A 449 -1.64 -24.76 17.30
C ARG A 449 -1.89 -23.72 18.39
N LEU A 450 -2.97 -22.93 18.27
CA LEU A 450 -3.34 -21.95 19.30
C LEU A 450 -3.65 -22.61 20.65
N VAL A 451 -4.45 -23.68 20.65
CA VAL A 451 -4.81 -24.39 21.88
C VAL A 451 -3.59 -25.01 22.55
N LEU A 452 -2.67 -25.61 21.78
CA LEU A 452 -1.43 -26.17 22.30
C LEU A 452 -0.50 -25.08 22.88
N HIS A 453 -0.48 -23.88 22.30
CA HIS A 453 0.26 -22.73 22.85
C HIS A 453 -0.27 -22.30 24.21
N GLU A 454 -1.60 -22.18 24.37
CA GLU A 454 -2.18 -21.82 25.66
C GLU A 454 -2.04 -22.93 26.70
N VAL A 455 -2.14 -24.21 26.30
CA VAL A 455 -1.92 -25.33 27.21
C VAL A 455 -0.46 -25.39 27.69
N ASP A 456 0.52 -25.03 26.85
CA ASP A 456 1.93 -24.91 27.27
C ASP A 456 2.10 -23.87 28.37
N HIS A 457 1.52 -22.68 28.20
CA HIS A 457 1.56 -21.62 29.21
C HIS A 457 1.00 -22.08 30.56
N LEU A 458 -0.08 -22.87 30.56
CA LEU A 458 -0.66 -23.44 31.79
C LEU A 458 0.22 -24.54 32.42
N HIS A 459 1.23 -25.04 31.72
CA HIS A 459 2.21 -26.00 32.24
C HIS A 459 3.59 -25.38 32.50
N GLY A 460 3.76 -24.07 32.30
CA GLY A 460 5.03 -23.35 32.49
C GLY A 460 6.02 -23.48 31.33
N VAL A 461 5.53 -23.87 30.15
CA VAL A 461 6.32 -24.03 28.92
C VAL A 461 6.04 -22.85 28.00
N LEU A 462 7.08 -22.30 27.39
CA LEU A 462 6.98 -21.20 26.42
C LEU A 462 7.30 -21.70 25.01
N CYS A 463 6.77 -21.06 23.96
CA CYS A 463 7.02 -21.51 22.59
C CYS A 463 8.51 -21.51 22.21
N LYS A 464 9.34 -20.64 22.80
CA LYS A 464 10.81 -20.67 22.63
C LYS A 464 11.48 -21.92 23.21
N ASP A 465 10.88 -22.58 24.20
CA ASP A 465 11.37 -23.85 24.74
C ASP A 465 11.10 -25.04 23.78
N ARG A 466 10.40 -24.79 22.66
CA ARG A 466 10.07 -25.78 21.60
C ARG A 466 10.81 -25.53 20.29
N LEU A 467 11.79 -24.62 20.27
CA LEU A 467 12.65 -24.41 19.10
C LEU A 467 13.47 -25.67 18.78
N PRO A 468 13.71 -25.99 17.50
CA PRO A 468 14.69 -27.00 17.11
C PRO A 468 16.09 -26.69 17.68
N GLU A 469 16.89 -27.74 17.91
CA GLU A 469 18.24 -27.58 18.46
C GLU A 469 19.11 -26.68 17.57
N GLY A 470 19.58 -25.57 18.13
CA GLY A 470 20.39 -24.56 17.41
C GLY A 470 19.59 -23.50 16.66
N GLU A 471 18.25 -23.50 16.72
CA GLU A 471 17.42 -22.35 16.28
C GLU A 471 17.16 -21.38 17.45
N GLU A 472 17.20 -20.08 17.15
CA GLU A 472 16.92 -18.99 18.10
C GLU A 472 15.61 -18.25 17.69
N PRO A 473 14.90 -17.59 18.62
CA PRO A 473 13.74 -16.77 18.29
C PRO A 473 14.11 -15.65 17.31
N THR A 474 13.40 -15.56 16.17
CA THR A 474 13.64 -14.52 15.17
C THR A 474 13.09 -13.18 15.66
N PRO A 475 13.87 -12.08 15.69
CA PRO A 475 13.37 -10.74 16.01
C PRO A 475 12.23 -10.32 15.07
N ILE A 476 11.26 -9.54 15.56
CA ILE A 476 10.14 -9.09 14.69
C ILE A 476 10.62 -8.22 13.52
N GLU A 477 11.75 -7.54 13.66
CA GLU A 477 12.44 -6.77 12.62
C GLU A 477 12.91 -7.64 11.45
N GLU A 478 13.40 -8.85 11.76
CA GLU A 478 13.87 -9.82 10.78
C GLU A 478 12.72 -10.69 10.23
N TYR A 479 11.65 -10.84 11.02
CA TYR A 479 10.42 -11.51 10.63
C TYR A 479 9.63 -10.68 9.59
N ARG A 480 9.95 -10.89 8.31
CA ARG A 480 9.42 -10.17 7.13
C ARG A 480 7.89 -10.24 6.87
N GLY A 481 7.08 -10.61 7.85
CA GLY A 481 5.61 -10.51 7.78
C GLY A 481 4.94 -11.36 6.69
N THR A 482 5.63 -12.36 6.13
CA THR A 482 5.16 -13.22 5.03
C THR A 482 4.06 -14.21 5.42
N GLY A 483 3.35 -13.95 6.52
CA GLY A 483 2.25 -14.76 7.03
C GLY A 483 0.94 -14.35 6.39
N SER A 484 0.67 -14.85 5.18
CA SER A 484 -0.69 -14.90 4.63
C SER A 484 -1.64 -15.60 5.60
N ALA A 485 -2.94 -15.32 5.53
CA ALA A 485 -3.93 -16.16 6.21
C ALA A 485 -3.84 -17.59 5.66
N TRP A 486 -3.31 -18.51 6.47
CA TRP A 486 -2.93 -19.85 6.01
C TRP A 486 -4.16 -20.70 5.72
N GLN A 487 -4.34 -21.06 4.45
CA GLN A 487 -5.30 -22.06 4.02
C GLN A 487 -4.67 -23.44 4.17
N TYR A 488 -5.03 -24.13 5.24
CA TYR A 488 -4.91 -25.58 5.29
C TYR A 488 -5.86 -26.17 4.23
N LYS A 489 -5.45 -27.28 3.60
CA LYS A 489 -6.22 -27.96 2.54
C LYS A 489 -7.06 -29.10 3.10
#